data_AF-A0A2G9M978-F1
#
_entry.id   AF-A0A2G9M978-F1
#
_cell.length_a   1.000
_cell.length_b   1.000
_cell.length_c   1.000
_cell.angle_alpha   90.00
_cell.angle_beta   90.00
_cell.angle_gamma   90.00
#
_symmetry.space_group_name_H-M   'P 1'
#
loop_
_entity.id
_entity.type
_entity.pdbx_description
1 polymer ?
#
loop_
_entity_poly.entity_id
_entity_poly.type
_entity_poly.pdbx_seq_one_letter_code
_entity_poly.pdbx_strand_id
1 'polypeptide(L)'
;MADFIPRVKPLQYITKSENNQCGVYSLANIIKTYTKQPFSDPKTLHTSFLGRIFGWTLPSEMIKTLRMYNIEAFWSSARKKQAKIVFLKTLIRKGPVIIRIDLIEKEINPLWGRISGHWIVLWGFSDKQNSFYTYDSRKQNKNSLLVGNCLYSYADIERLWNGQRLPIYFKYIFVAVKKQN
;
A
#
# COMPACT_ATOMS: atom_id res chain seq x y z
N MET A 1 -10.78 8.84 -18.77
CA MET A 1 -11.16 7.51 -18.23
C MET A 1 -12.14 7.77 -17.10
N ALA A 2 -12.98 6.78 -16.75
CA ALA A 2 -13.93 6.92 -15.65
C ALA A 2 -13.31 6.49 -14.31
N ASP A 3 -13.82 7.05 -13.22
CA ASP A 3 -13.52 6.69 -11.84
C ASP A 3 -13.63 5.16 -11.61
N PHE A 4 -12.85 4.64 -10.67
CA PHE A 4 -12.87 3.22 -10.32
C PHE A 4 -12.88 3.02 -8.80
N ILE A 5 -13.92 2.34 -8.33
CA ILE A 5 -14.04 1.80 -6.97
C ILE A 5 -14.12 0.28 -7.07
N PRO A 6 -13.29 -0.47 -6.33
CA PRO A 6 -13.32 -1.92 -6.38
C PRO A 6 -14.60 -2.45 -5.75
N ARG A 7 -15.14 -3.54 -6.30
CA ARG A 7 -16.33 -4.23 -5.73
C ARG A 7 -16.03 -4.81 -4.34
N VAL A 8 -14.86 -5.43 -4.20
CA VAL A 8 -14.35 -5.93 -2.92
C VAL A 8 -13.53 -4.82 -2.31
N LYS A 9 -13.98 -4.30 -1.17
CA LYS A 9 -13.35 -3.17 -0.49
C LYS A 9 -13.33 -3.36 1.02
N PRO A 10 -12.37 -2.76 1.73
CA PRO A 10 -12.33 -2.82 3.18
C PRO A 10 -13.57 -2.15 3.80
N LEU A 11 -14.17 -2.81 4.78
CA LEU A 11 -15.29 -2.24 5.56
C LEU A 11 -14.81 -1.31 6.68
N GLN A 12 -13.60 -1.57 7.18
CA GLN A 12 -12.98 -0.83 8.26
C GLN A 12 -11.47 -0.78 8.05
N TYR A 13 -10.88 0.34 8.46
CA TYR A 13 -9.44 0.56 8.37
C TYR A 13 -8.83 0.50 9.76
N ILE A 14 -7.77 -0.29 9.89
CA ILE A 14 -6.97 -0.32 11.11
C ILE A 14 -6.10 0.94 11.10
N THR A 15 -6.38 1.91 11.97
CA THR A 15 -5.63 3.17 12.05
C THR A 15 -4.67 3.16 13.23
N LYS A 16 -3.65 4.03 13.22
CA LYS A 16 -2.61 4.15 14.25
C LYS A 16 -1.64 2.95 14.24
N SER A 17 -0.91 2.78 13.14
CA SER A 17 0.25 1.88 13.19
C SER A 17 1.25 2.39 14.21
N GLU A 18 1.66 1.53 15.15
CA GLU A 18 2.81 1.79 16.00
C GLU A 18 4.09 1.93 15.15
N ASN A 19 5.07 2.67 15.67
CA ASN A 19 6.26 3.15 14.96
C ASN A 19 6.83 2.13 13.95
N ASN A 20 6.89 2.55 12.69
CA ASN A 20 7.41 1.82 11.51
C ASN A 20 6.61 0.61 10.99
N GLN A 21 5.50 0.21 11.61
CA GLN A 21 4.75 -1.02 11.25
C GLN A 21 3.80 -0.90 10.03
N CYS A 22 3.98 0.11 9.18
CA CYS A 22 3.07 0.40 8.07
C CYS A 22 2.84 -0.75 7.08
N GLY A 23 3.87 -1.58 6.87
CA GLY A 23 3.82 -2.72 5.96
C GLY A 23 2.83 -3.79 6.41
N VAL A 24 2.93 -4.23 7.67
CA VAL A 24 2.03 -5.27 8.20
C VAL A 24 0.60 -4.78 8.39
N TYR A 25 0.39 -3.49 8.67
CA TYR A 25 -0.96 -2.90 8.68
C TYR A 25 -1.58 -2.89 7.27
N SER A 26 -0.78 -2.59 6.24
CA SER A 26 -1.20 -2.70 4.84
C SER A 26 -1.61 -4.13 4.48
N LEU A 27 -0.82 -5.12 4.90
CA LEU A 27 -1.15 -6.55 4.73
C LEU A 27 -2.44 -6.94 5.46
N ALA A 28 -2.56 -6.61 6.74
CA ALA A 28 -3.73 -6.95 7.55
C ALA A 28 -5.02 -6.41 6.92
N ASN A 29 -4.98 -5.19 6.37
CA ASN A 29 -6.12 -4.59 5.71
C ASN A 29 -6.55 -5.38 4.45
N ILE A 30 -5.59 -5.77 3.61
CA ILE A 30 -5.84 -6.57 2.41
C ILE A 30 -6.36 -7.95 2.81
N ILE A 31 -5.70 -8.64 3.74
CA ILE A 31 -6.09 -10.00 4.13
C ILE A 31 -7.47 -10.00 4.77
N LYS A 32 -7.77 -9.09 5.69
CA LYS A 32 -9.11 -8.96 6.30
C LYS A 32 -10.18 -8.74 5.22
N THR A 33 -9.87 -7.95 4.20
CA THR A 33 -10.80 -7.64 3.11
C THR A 33 -11.11 -8.86 2.24
N TYR A 34 -10.11 -9.68 1.91
CA TYR A 34 -10.29 -10.79 0.97
C TYR A 34 -10.62 -12.13 1.61
N THR A 35 -10.20 -12.37 2.85
CA THR A 35 -10.44 -13.63 3.57
C THR A 35 -11.55 -13.53 4.60
N LYS A 36 -11.96 -12.31 4.97
CA LYS A 36 -12.84 -12.02 6.11
C LYS A 36 -12.32 -12.56 7.45
N GLN A 37 -11.05 -12.95 7.53
CA GLN A 37 -10.46 -13.42 8.78
C GLN A 37 -10.23 -12.26 9.74
N PRO A 38 -10.59 -12.40 11.02
CA PRO A 38 -10.24 -11.42 12.04
C PRO A 38 -8.73 -11.48 12.33
N PHE A 39 -8.16 -10.32 12.64
CA PHE A 39 -6.78 -10.21 13.12
C PHE A 39 -6.81 -9.64 14.54
N SER A 40 -6.14 -10.33 15.46
CA SER A 40 -5.93 -9.83 16.83
C SER A 40 -4.84 -8.75 16.88
N ASP A 41 -3.73 -8.94 16.14
CA ASP A 41 -2.64 -7.96 16.06
C ASP A 41 -1.90 -8.04 14.69
N PRO A 42 -1.92 -6.98 13.86
CA PRO A 42 -1.17 -6.93 12.61
C PRO A 42 0.32 -7.24 12.73
N LYS A 43 0.97 -6.98 13.87
CA LYS A 43 2.41 -7.28 14.06
C LYS A 43 2.74 -8.77 13.98
N THR A 44 1.75 -9.64 14.15
CA THR A 44 1.91 -11.09 13.98
C THR A 44 2.14 -11.51 12.53
N LEU A 45 1.91 -10.61 11.56
CA LEU A 45 2.13 -10.86 10.13
C LEU A 45 3.60 -10.76 9.69
N HIS A 46 4.51 -10.35 10.58
CA HIS A 46 5.93 -10.38 10.31
C HIS A 46 6.44 -11.81 10.18
N THR A 47 7.06 -12.12 9.05
CA THR A 47 7.66 -13.44 8.83
C THR A 47 9.12 -13.53 9.29
N SER A 48 9.76 -12.41 9.65
CA SER A 48 11.13 -12.37 10.15
C SER A 48 11.22 -11.74 11.53
N PHE A 49 12.19 -12.21 12.32
CA PHE A 49 12.48 -11.69 13.64
C PHE A 49 12.92 -10.21 13.59
N LEU A 50 13.77 -9.85 12.63
CA LEU A 50 14.22 -8.47 12.41
C LEU A 50 13.06 -7.57 11.98
N GLY A 51 12.16 -8.03 11.11
CA GLY A 51 10.96 -7.29 10.74
C GLY A 51 10.06 -7.00 11.94
N ARG A 52 9.89 -7.99 12.82
CA ARG A 52 9.11 -7.84 14.06
C ARG A 52 9.70 -6.78 15.01
N ILE A 53 11.02 -6.77 15.17
CA ILE A 53 11.72 -5.83 16.06
C ILE A 53 11.76 -4.41 15.48
N PHE A 54 12.19 -4.26 14.22
CA PHE A 54 12.42 -2.95 13.61
C PHE A 54 11.19 -2.39 12.86
N GLY A 55 10.13 -3.18 12.74
CA GLY A 55 8.92 -2.86 11.98
C GLY A 55 9.11 -2.88 10.47
N TRP A 56 10.24 -3.38 9.98
CA TRP A 56 10.51 -3.43 8.56
C TRP A 56 9.74 -4.56 7.89
N THR A 57 9.19 -4.27 6.72
CA THR A 57 8.54 -5.29 5.90
C THR A 57 9.07 -5.20 4.50
N LEU A 58 9.76 -6.24 4.07
CA LEU A 58 10.31 -6.34 2.72
C LEU A 58 9.24 -6.84 1.74
N PRO A 59 9.33 -6.48 0.44
CA PRO A 59 8.36 -6.96 -0.54
C PRO A 59 8.24 -8.48 -0.68
N SER A 60 9.36 -9.21 -0.54
CA SER A 60 9.37 -10.67 -0.55
C SER A 60 8.58 -11.25 0.61
N GLU A 61 8.71 -10.68 1.80
CA GLU A 61 7.95 -11.06 3.00
C GLU A 61 6.47 -10.77 2.82
N MET A 62 6.12 -9.57 2.33
CA MET A 62 4.72 -9.22 2.04
C MET A 62 4.07 -10.21 1.08
N ILE A 63 4.75 -10.60 0.01
CA ILE A 63 4.25 -11.60 -0.95
C ILE A 63 4.09 -12.96 -0.29
N LYS A 64 5.09 -13.41 0.48
CA LYS A 64 5.03 -14.67 1.22
C LYS A 64 3.82 -14.68 2.16
N THR A 65 3.62 -13.62 2.94
CA THR A 65 2.48 -13.48 3.84
C THR A 65 1.16 -13.55 3.07
N LEU A 66 0.97 -12.76 2.00
CA LEU A 66 -0.27 -12.81 1.22
C LEU A 66 -0.57 -14.21 0.66
N ARG A 67 0.45 -14.92 0.19
CA ARG A 67 0.30 -16.30 -0.33
C ARG A 67 -0.10 -17.31 0.75
N MET A 68 0.35 -17.14 2.00
CA MET A 68 -0.10 -17.98 3.12
C MET A 68 -1.61 -17.87 3.37
N TYR A 69 -2.23 -16.76 2.96
CA TYR A 69 -3.67 -16.53 3.04
C TYR A 69 -4.39 -16.77 1.69
N ASN A 70 -3.76 -17.51 0.76
CA ASN A 70 -4.28 -17.79 -0.57
C ASN A 70 -4.56 -16.54 -1.43
N ILE A 71 -3.88 -15.42 -1.14
CA ILE A 71 -3.96 -14.19 -1.94
C ILE A 71 -2.76 -14.16 -2.88
N GLU A 72 -3.04 -14.13 -4.18
CA GLU A 72 -2.01 -14.05 -5.19
C GLU A 72 -1.37 -12.64 -5.21
N ALA A 73 -0.05 -12.60 -5.23
CA ALA A 73 0.70 -11.36 -5.14
C ALA A 73 2.01 -11.46 -5.92
N PHE A 74 2.39 -10.34 -6.52
CA PHE A 74 3.58 -10.22 -7.35
C PHE A 74 4.30 -8.91 -7.09
N TRP A 75 5.62 -8.98 -7.19
CA TRP A 75 6.45 -7.80 -7.13
C TRP A 75 6.64 -7.24 -8.55
N SER A 76 6.56 -5.92 -8.72
CA SER A 76 6.79 -5.28 -10.00
C SER A 76 7.50 -3.94 -9.81
N SER A 77 8.09 -3.45 -10.90
CA SER A 77 8.84 -2.20 -10.91
C SER A 77 8.43 -1.34 -12.11
N ALA A 78 8.18 -0.05 -11.88
CA ALA A 78 7.76 0.91 -12.91
C ALA A 78 8.99 1.66 -13.42
N ARG A 79 10.09 0.93 -13.66
CA ARG A 79 11.33 1.50 -14.17
C ARG A 79 10.99 2.18 -15.51
N LYS A 80 11.18 3.50 -15.57
CA LYS A 80 11.11 4.33 -16.79
C LYS A 80 9.74 4.49 -17.48
N LYS A 81 8.60 4.39 -16.79
CA LYS A 81 7.31 4.69 -17.44
C LYS A 81 6.97 6.18 -17.35
N GLN A 82 6.94 6.88 -18.49
CA GLN A 82 6.31 8.21 -18.66
C GLN A 82 4.80 8.20 -18.31
N ALA A 83 4.23 7.02 -18.04
CA ALA A 83 2.82 6.82 -17.69
C ALA A 83 2.63 6.10 -16.34
N LYS A 84 3.34 6.55 -15.29
CA LYS A 84 3.28 5.99 -13.92
C LYS A 84 1.84 5.84 -13.41
N ILE A 85 1.06 6.91 -13.51
CA ILE A 85 -0.34 6.95 -13.05
C ILE A 85 -1.23 5.99 -13.83
N VAL A 86 -1.13 5.99 -15.17
CA VAL A 86 -1.88 5.06 -16.03
C VAL A 86 -1.56 3.60 -15.70
N PHE A 87 -0.28 3.31 -15.45
CA PHE A 87 0.15 1.99 -15.05
C PHE A 87 -0.44 1.57 -13.70
N LEU A 88 -0.39 2.42 -12.67
CA LEU A 88 -1.03 2.16 -11.38
C LEU A 88 -2.54 1.94 -11.53
N LYS A 89 -3.23 2.78 -12.29
CA LYS A 89 -4.67 2.61 -12.58
C LYS A 89 -4.99 1.27 -13.23
N THR A 90 -4.11 0.79 -14.12
CA THR A 90 -4.26 -0.51 -14.78
C THR A 90 -4.12 -1.66 -13.78
N LEU A 91 -3.17 -1.55 -12.84
CA LEU A 91 -3.01 -2.53 -11.78
C LEU A 91 -4.18 -2.51 -10.79
N ILE A 92 -4.61 -1.33 -10.35
CA ILE A 92 -5.71 -1.15 -9.38
C ILE A 92 -7.01 -1.83 -9.85
N ARG A 93 -7.28 -1.81 -11.17
CA ARG A 93 -8.43 -2.51 -11.76
C ARG A 93 -8.41 -4.03 -11.55
N LYS A 94 -7.25 -4.63 -11.28
CA LYS A 94 -7.07 -6.06 -11.03
C LYS A 94 -7.00 -6.41 -9.54
N GLY A 95 -6.75 -5.43 -8.68
CA GLY A 95 -6.58 -5.60 -7.23
C GLY A 95 -5.79 -4.46 -6.61
N PRO A 96 -5.71 -4.39 -5.26
CA PRO A 96 -5.01 -3.30 -4.59
C PRO A 96 -3.51 -3.30 -4.89
N VAL A 97 -2.92 -2.11 -4.87
CA VAL A 97 -1.48 -1.92 -5.11
C VAL A 97 -0.86 -1.35 -3.85
N ILE A 98 0.10 -2.07 -3.26
CA ILE A 98 0.88 -1.55 -2.14
C ILE A 98 2.06 -0.80 -2.72
N ILE A 99 2.21 0.49 -2.45
CA ILE A 99 3.37 1.27 -2.92
C ILE A 99 4.16 1.79 -1.73
N ARG A 100 5.47 1.95 -1.93
CA ARG A 100 6.31 2.69 -0.98
C ARG A 100 6.37 4.14 -1.42
N ILE A 101 6.08 5.05 -0.50
CA ILE A 101 6.20 6.49 -0.70
C ILE A 101 7.25 7.05 0.26
N ASP A 102 7.96 8.08 -0.18
CA ASP A 102 8.86 8.81 0.71
C ASP A 102 8.02 9.68 1.67
N LEU A 103 8.41 9.70 2.94
CA LEU A 103 7.85 10.65 3.89
C LEU A 103 8.57 11.98 3.69
N ILE A 104 7.93 12.92 3.02
CA ILE A 104 8.38 14.31 3.00
C ILE A 104 7.81 14.98 4.26
N GLU A 105 8.37 14.65 5.42
CA GLU A 105 8.22 15.50 6.60
C GLU A 105 9.24 16.64 6.50
N LYS A 106 8.77 17.88 6.65
CA LYS A 106 9.58 19.10 6.56
C LYS A 106 10.72 19.17 7.60
N GLU A 107 10.78 18.26 8.57
CA GLU A 107 11.65 18.36 9.75
C GLU A 107 12.68 17.23 9.89
N ILE A 108 12.68 16.23 9.01
CA ILE A 108 13.65 15.14 9.08
C ILE A 108 14.82 15.45 8.15
N ASN A 109 16.04 15.44 8.71
CA ASN A 109 17.31 15.56 7.98
C ASN A 109 17.25 14.69 6.70
N PRO A 110 17.56 15.24 5.51
CA PRO A 110 17.33 14.60 4.22
C PRO A 110 18.02 13.24 4.02
N LEU A 111 18.99 12.87 4.86
CA LEU A 111 19.53 11.50 4.92
C LEU A 111 18.56 10.49 5.56
N TRP A 112 17.86 10.88 6.62
CA TRP A 112 16.92 10.02 7.34
C TRP A 112 15.59 9.86 6.59
N GLY A 113 15.16 10.89 5.86
CA GLY A 113 14.03 10.82 4.93
C GLY A 113 14.18 9.75 3.83
N ARG A 114 15.42 9.35 3.51
CA ARG A 114 15.72 8.29 2.53
C ARG A 114 15.54 6.88 3.08
N ILE A 115 15.58 6.69 4.40
CA ILE A 115 15.44 5.37 5.04
C ILE A 115 13.99 5.17 5.50
N SER A 116 13.28 6.26 5.81
CA SER A 116 11.91 6.29 6.33
C SER A 116 10.83 6.19 5.25
N GLY A 117 11.00 5.35 4.22
CA GLY A 117 9.93 5.10 3.26
C GLY A 117 8.73 4.38 3.91
N HIS A 118 7.52 4.81 3.57
CA HIS A 118 6.26 4.38 4.17
C HIS A 118 5.40 3.60 3.17
N TRP A 119 4.75 2.53 3.61
CA TRP A 119 3.88 1.71 2.78
C TRP A 119 2.44 2.21 2.85
N ILE A 120 1.82 2.39 1.68
CA ILE A 120 0.38 2.69 1.55
C ILE A 120 -0.26 1.73 0.55
N VAL A 121 -1.58 1.58 0.61
CA VAL A 121 -2.35 0.75 -0.32
C VAL A 121 -3.24 1.63 -1.19
N LEU A 122 -3.15 1.49 -2.50
CA LEU A 122 -4.05 2.10 -3.47
C LEU A 122 -5.20 1.13 -3.75
N TRP A 123 -6.43 1.55 -3.49
CA TRP A 123 -7.63 0.74 -3.67
C TRP A 123 -8.45 1.12 -4.89
N GLY A 124 -8.48 2.41 -5.23
CA GLY A 124 -9.29 2.95 -6.30
C GLY A 124 -8.75 4.29 -6.77
N PHE A 125 -9.42 4.92 -7.72
CA PHE A 125 -9.09 6.27 -8.17
C PHE A 125 -10.32 7.03 -8.66
N SER A 126 -10.25 8.36 -8.61
CA SER A 126 -11.21 9.27 -9.21
C SER A 126 -10.48 10.20 -10.17
N ASP A 127 -10.81 10.09 -11.46
CA ASP A 127 -10.34 11.01 -12.50
C ASP A 127 -11.02 12.37 -12.36
N LYS A 128 -12.25 12.43 -11.84
CA LYS A 128 -12.92 13.70 -11.51
C LYS A 128 -12.15 14.49 -10.45
N GLN A 129 -11.60 13.80 -9.44
CA GLN A 129 -10.85 14.43 -8.34
C GLN A 129 -9.33 14.37 -8.53
N ASN A 130 -8.84 13.84 -9.66
CA ASN A 130 -7.43 13.57 -9.93
C ASN A 130 -6.68 12.91 -8.76
N SER A 131 -7.29 11.91 -8.13
CA SER A 131 -6.81 11.34 -6.86
C SER A 131 -6.98 9.82 -6.79
N PHE A 132 -6.11 9.17 -6.03
CA PHE A 132 -6.29 7.79 -5.60
C PHE A 132 -7.03 7.74 -4.27
N TYR A 133 -7.89 6.74 -4.14
CA TYR A 133 -8.42 6.29 -2.86
C TYR A 133 -7.41 5.35 -2.21
N THR A 134 -6.92 5.72 -1.04
CA THR A 134 -5.77 5.06 -0.43
C THR A 134 -6.05 4.67 1.01
N TYR A 135 -5.40 3.60 1.44
CA TYR A 135 -5.21 3.29 2.85
C TYR A 135 -3.79 3.65 3.28
N ASP A 136 -3.69 4.52 4.27
CA ASP A 136 -2.47 4.91 4.97
C ASP A 136 -2.66 4.70 6.48
N SER A 137 -1.90 3.78 7.07
CA SER A 137 -2.02 3.43 8.50
C SER A 137 -1.71 4.57 9.47
N ARG A 138 -1.08 5.66 9.02
CA ARG A 138 -0.79 6.87 9.81
C ARG A 138 -1.94 7.87 9.81
N LYS A 139 -2.89 7.75 8.87
CA LYS A 139 -4.02 8.68 8.75
C LYS A 139 -5.23 8.12 9.49
N GLN A 140 -6.00 9.02 10.10
CA GLN A 140 -7.30 8.68 10.67
C GLN A 140 -8.31 8.36 9.57
N ASN A 141 -9.37 7.64 9.93
CA ASN A 141 -10.38 7.27 8.97
C ASN A 141 -11.24 8.47 8.55
N LYS A 142 -11.25 8.81 7.26
CA LYS A 142 -12.21 9.76 6.70
C LYS A 142 -13.50 9.02 6.36
N ASN A 143 -14.51 9.15 7.23
CA ASN A 143 -15.82 8.48 7.08
C ASN A 143 -16.56 8.80 5.77
N SER A 144 -16.17 9.87 5.06
CA SER A 144 -16.78 10.30 3.80
C SER A 144 -16.24 9.62 2.54
N LEU A 145 -15.20 8.77 2.65
CA LEU A 145 -14.60 8.13 1.48
C LEU A 145 -15.31 6.82 1.11
N LEU A 146 -15.47 6.61 -0.21
CA LEU A 146 -16.09 5.39 -0.76
C LEU A 146 -15.24 4.13 -0.51
N VAL A 147 -13.92 4.32 -0.49
CA VAL A 147 -12.88 3.35 -0.17
C VAL A 147 -11.62 4.11 0.25
N GLY A 148 -10.75 3.45 1.00
CA GLY A 148 -9.59 4.05 1.65
C GLY A 148 -9.95 4.82 2.91
N ASN A 149 -8.92 5.28 3.62
CA ASN A 149 -9.05 6.21 4.74
C ASN A 149 -8.54 7.61 4.41
N CYS A 150 -7.88 7.79 3.26
CA CYS A 150 -7.40 9.07 2.78
C CYS A 150 -7.37 9.12 1.24
N LEU A 151 -7.07 10.31 0.71
CA LEU A 151 -6.87 10.57 -0.70
C LEU A 151 -5.44 11.06 -0.91
N TYR A 152 -4.80 10.60 -1.97
CA TYR A 152 -3.59 11.21 -2.51
C TYR A 152 -3.85 11.68 -3.93
N SER A 153 -3.48 12.92 -4.25
CA SER A 153 -3.56 13.38 -5.63
C SER A 153 -2.60 12.59 -6.53
N TYR A 154 -2.88 12.53 -7.82
CA TYR A 154 -1.96 11.93 -8.79
C TYR A 154 -0.59 12.58 -8.74
N ALA A 155 -0.53 13.90 -8.61
CA ALA A 155 0.71 14.67 -8.47
C ALA A 155 1.46 14.31 -7.18
N ASP A 156 0.77 14.13 -6.06
CA ASP A 156 1.39 13.71 -4.81
C ASP A 156 1.98 12.31 -4.92
N ILE A 157 1.23 11.37 -5.50
CA ILE A 157 1.79 10.03 -5.75
C ILE A 157 3.00 10.14 -6.67
N GLU A 158 2.97 10.88 -7.77
CA GLU A 158 4.14 11.00 -8.65
C GLU A 158 5.37 11.60 -7.96
N ARG A 159 5.15 12.60 -7.09
CA ARG A 159 6.19 13.27 -6.31
C ARG A 159 6.76 12.39 -5.20
N LEU A 160 5.91 11.76 -4.40
CA LEU A 160 6.28 10.94 -3.25
C LEU A 160 6.76 9.54 -3.66
N TRP A 161 6.29 9.04 -4.80
CA TRP A 161 6.72 7.79 -5.39
C TRP A 161 8.03 7.97 -6.17
N ASN A 162 9.06 8.37 -5.43
CA ASN A 162 10.38 8.60 -5.98
C ASN A 162 11.26 7.36 -5.87
N GLY A 163 10.82 6.27 -6.51
CA GLY A 163 11.55 5.00 -6.65
C GLY A 163 12.86 5.08 -7.48
N GLN A 164 13.49 6.26 -7.56
CA GLN A 164 14.75 6.51 -8.24
C GLN A 164 15.97 6.55 -7.30
N ARG A 165 15.78 6.86 -6.00
CA ARG A 165 16.91 7.09 -5.07
C ARG A 165 17.29 5.90 -4.20
N LEU A 166 16.47 4.85 -4.16
CA LEU A 166 16.75 3.63 -3.41
C LEU A 166 16.93 2.43 -4.35
N PRO A 167 17.66 1.37 -3.92
CA PRO A 167 17.87 0.17 -4.71
C PRO A 167 16.56 -0.43 -5.25
N ILE A 168 16.67 -1.21 -6.32
CA ILE A 168 15.57 -1.78 -7.13
C ILE A 168 14.44 -2.38 -6.28
N TYR A 169 14.79 -2.91 -5.10
CA TYR A 169 13.93 -3.62 -4.15
C TYR A 169 12.75 -2.83 -3.55
N PHE A 170 12.67 -1.50 -3.67
CA PHE A 170 11.70 -0.69 -2.88
C PHE A 170 10.56 -0.03 -3.66
N LYS A 171 10.19 -0.53 -4.85
CA LYS A 171 9.35 0.23 -5.78
C LYS A 171 7.83 0.14 -5.52
N TYR A 172 7.24 -1.05 -5.46
CA TYR A 172 5.85 -1.33 -5.07
C TYR A 172 5.54 -2.84 -5.20
N ILE A 173 4.44 -3.29 -4.61
CA ILE A 173 3.91 -4.65 -4.68
C ILE A 173 2.52 -4.57 -5.29
N PHE A 174 2.29 -5.41 -6.28
CA PHE A 174 1.00 -5.57 -6.91
C PHE A 174 0.30 -6.80 -6.32
N VAL A 175 -0.92 -6.61 -5.82
CA VAL A 175 -1.74 -7.71 -5.32
C VAL A 175 -2.82 -8.00 -6.36
N ALA A 176 -2.83 -9.23 -6.88
CA ALA A 176 -3.83 -9.69 -7.83
C ALA A 176 -4.75 -10.63 -7.08
N VAL A 177 -6.04 -10.33 -6.99
CA VAL A 177 -6.94 -11.26 -6.31
C VAL A 177 -7.61 -12.13 -7.36
N LYS A 178 -7.14 -13.38 -7.47
CA LYS A 178 -7.86 -14.41 -8.18
C LYS A 178 -9.06 -14.83 -7.34
N LYS A 179 -10.27 -14.74 -7.90
CA LYS A 179 -11.45 -15.38 -7.31
C LYS A 179 -11.19 -16.88 -7.37
N GLN A 180 -11.09 -17.56 -6.23
CA GLN A 180 -11.24 -19.01 -6.23
C GLN A 180 -12.71 -19.28 -6.55
N ASN A 181 -12.95 -19.92 -7.69
CA ASN A 181 -14.24 -20.51 -8.03
C ASN A 181 -14.49 -21.70 -7.12
#